data_AF-A0A094CLL3-F1
#
_entry.id   AF-A0A094CLL3-F1
#
_cell.length_a   1.000
_cell.length_b   1.000
_cell.length_c   1.000
_cell.angle_alpha   90.00
_cell.angle_beta   90.00
_cell.angle_gamma   90.00
#
_symmetry.space_group_name_H-M   'P 1'
#
loop_
_entity.id
_entity.type
_entity.pdbx_description
1 polymer ?
#
loop_
_entity_poly.entity_id
_entity_poly.type
_entity_poly.pdbx_seq_one_letter_code
_entity_poly.pdbx_strand_id
1 'polypeptide(L)'
;MQFLRIISLALPLACTVSAASHTKTNSQNQTRYAILDNDWSTAGFIPYLMALDAGIEILAITSSTANTWQKQCAYHALATLEIGNLSCIPVIYGSNYPLINNANRFKAWEMLHGELPWQGVFAPYNATAEATGSDPTSGDDPNRIAAAAFVEGLPNTTAVSGKYAASFMVEQVHKYPGQVSIYAAGAMTNIALAVRIDEQFASLAKELVIMGGYIDVNMYQATGTVERANINSDINLMIDPEASKIALTAAFPSITIAGNVANQVMSTQEFIDEVYEVKNPYSKLMHEYYGTSFPFWDETAMALLIDPTMATNSSIMYIDVDTAYGSPNYGNIHVYQKALMPPNLRNVTYGVRQPATADHLLQRLRKPYEKNLEETTGAAERLYEKIQEIDTAAESIIAETVTAANNAATARNGFRGYFAGLKVDTGINTKVDTSTATSQQILKVTTDIDTKTGASAATSQGMFNLIQGMEAKADASAATLQEMLKAITDMDTKGDASAAKTATALEEAPIALQDISIKIADFSASPGDTLC
;
A
#
# COMPACT_ATOMS: atom_id res chain seq x y z
N MET A 1 -29.46 -14.37 -87.40
CA MET A 1 -29.78 -15.60 -86.64
C MET A 1 -29.47 -15.31 -85.18
N GLN A 2 -30.43 -14.79 -84.40
CA GLN A 2 -31.45 -15.48 -83.57
C GLN A 2 -31.05 -15.62 -82.08
N PHE A 3 -31.67 -14.75 -81.27
CA PHE A 3 -32.28 -14.95 -79.92
C PHE A 3 -31.39 -15.38 -78.73
N LEU A 4 -31.51 -14.82 -77.51
CA LEU A 4 -32.73 -14.67 -76.71
C LEU A 4 -32.68 -13.49 -75.71
N ARG A 5 -33.87 -12.97 -75.39
CA ARG A 5 -34.21 -11.95 -74.37
C ARG A 5 -34.26 -12.56 -72.97
N ILE A 6 -33.91 -11.79 -71.93
CA ILE A 6 -34.70 -11.68 -70.69
C ILE A 6 -34.68 -10.22 -70.20
N ILE A 7 -35.90 -9.69 -70.02
CA ILE A 7 -36.23 -8.39 -69.43
C ILE A 7 -36.33 -8.60 -67.92
N SER A 8 -35.68 -7.76 -67.12
CA SER A 8 -35.98 -7.62 -65.69
C SER A 8 -36.24 -6.15 -65.36
N LEU A 9 -37.45 -5.90 -64.86
CA LEU A 9 -37.99 -4.63 -64.40
C LEU A 9 -37.08 -3.99 -63.34
N ALA A 10 -36.81 -2.70 -63.50
CA ALA A 10 -36.34 -1.83 -62.43
C ALA A 10 -37.54 -1.43 -61.56
N LEU A 11 -37.54 -1.84 -60.29
CA LEU A 11 -38.32 -1.20 -59.22
C LEU A 11 -37.39 -0.24 -58.45
N PRO A 12 -37.81 1.00 -58.14
CA PRO A 12 -37.09 1.84 -57.20
C PRO A 12 -37.43 1.38 -55.78
N LEU A 13 -36.50 0.68 -55.12
CA LEU A 13 -36.61 0.45 -53.68
C LEU A 13 -36.28 1.78 -52.98
N ALA A 14 -37.32 2.40 -52.41
CA ALA A 14 -37.18 3.56 -51.57
C ALA A 14 -36.27 3.24 -50.38
N CYS A 15 -35.14 3.94 -50.27
CA CYS A 15 -34.30 3.94 -49.08
C CYS A 15 -35.07 4.61 -47.93
N THR A 16 -35.79 3.81 -47.14
CA THR A 16 -36.17 4.22 -45.78
C THR A 16 -34.92 4.09 -44.92
N VAL A 17 -34.25 5.22 -44.70
CA VAL A 17 -33.23 5.36 -43.66
C VAL A 17 -33.95 5.19 -42.32
N SER A 18 -33.99 3.96 -41.80
CA SER A 18 -34.39 3.73 -40.42
C SER A 18 -33.29 4.31 -39.56
N ALA A 19 -33.52 5.50 -39.00
CA ALA A 19 -32.69 6.06 -37.96
C ALA A 19 -32.66 5.04 -36.82
N ALA A 20 -31.57 4.28 -36.73
CA ALA A 20 -31.27 3.46 -35.58
C ALA A 20 -31.07 4.43 -34.41
N SER A 21 -32.13 4.60 -33.62
CA SER A 21 -32.06 5.18 -32.30
C SER A 21 -30.92 4.49 -31.57
N HIS A 22 -29.81 5.21 -31.40
CA HIS A 22 -28.75 4.82 -30.48
C HIS A 22 -29.38 4.85 -29.09
N THR A 23 -29.94 3.72 -28.68
CA THR A 23 -30.11 3.41 -27.26
C THR A 23 -28.71 3.48 -26.67
N LYS A 24 -28.40 4.60 -26.00
CA LYS A 24 -27.31 4.69 -25.03
C LYS A 24 -27.56 3.58 -24.03
N THR A 25 -26.94 2.42 -24.24
CA THR A 25 -26.83 1.39 -23.23
C THR A 25 -26.09 2.03 -22.07
N ASN A 26 -26.75 2.02 -20.92
CA ASN A 26 -26.32 2.55 -19.64
C ASN A 26 -25.09 1.74 -19.16
N SER A 27 -23.89 1.97 -19.74
CA SER A 27 -22.67 1.17 -19.45
C SER A 27 -21.91 1.64 -18.19
N GLN A 28 -22.54 2.47 -17.36
CA GLN A 28 -21.90 3.15 -16.24
C GLN A 28 -21.99 2.38 -14.91
N ASN A 29 -22.38 1.09 -14.92
CA ASN A 29 -22.65 0.36 -13.67
C ASN A 29 -22.24 -1.13 -13.67
N GLN A 30 -21.38 -1.56 -14.60
CA GLN A 30 -20.90 -2.94 -14.60
C GLN A 30 -19.55 -3.01 -13.89
N THR A 31 -19.48 -3.79 -12.81
CA THR A 31 -18.24 -4.03 -12.05
C THR A 31 -17.15 -4.55 -12.98
N ARG A 32 -15.96 -3.95 -12.90
CA ARG A 32 -14.78 -4.39 -13.66
C ARG A 32 -14.03 -5.42 -12.83
N TYR A 33 -13.88 -6.63 -13.34
CA TYR A 33 -13.09 -7.68 -12.69
C TYR A 33 -11.73 -7.83 -13.35
N ALA A 34 -10.70 -8.11 -12.56
CA ALA A 34 -9.39 -8.47 -13.10
C ALA A 34 -8.74 -9.64 -12.35
N ILE A 35 -7.96 -10.43 -13.08
CA ILE A 35 -6.96 -11.35 -12.52
C ILE A 35 -5.60 -10.83 -12.96
N LEU A 36 -4.70 -10.66 -11.98
CA LEU A 36 -3.37 -10.12 -12.21
C LEU A 36 -2.35 -11.25 -12.11
N ASP A 37 -1.76 -11.62 -13.25
CA ASP A 37 -0.74 -12.66 -13.37
C ASP A 37 0.63 -12.02 -13.53
N ASN A 38 1.50 -12.21 -12.55
CA ASN A 38 2.81 -11.56 -12.55
C ASN A 38 3.87 -12.39 -11.81
N ASP A 39 5.14 -12.07 -12.06
CA ASP A 39 6.31 -12.55 -11.33
C ASP A 39 6.75 -11.54 -10.27
N TRP A 40 5.83 -11.27 -9.34
CA TRP A 40 5.92 -10.25 -8.29
C TRP A 40 7.27 -10.17 -7.59
N SER A 41 7.65 -8.94 -7.28
CA SER A 41 8.84 -8.54 -6.52
C SER A 41 8.45 -7.57 -5.39
N THR A 42 9.42 -7.17 -4.57
CA THR A 42 9.24 -6.17 -3.50
C THR A 42 8.50 -4.91 -3.94
N ALA A 43 8.76 -4.40 -5.15
CA ALA A 43 8.12 -3.20 -5.69
C ALA A 43 7.02 -3.52 -6.72
N GLY A 44 6.71 -4.80 -6.96
CA GLY A 44 5.71 -5.24 -7.93
C GLY A 44 4.26 -4.95 -7.52
N PHE A 45 4.02 -4.24 -6.41
CA PHE A 45 2.67 -3.98 -5.90
C PHE A 45 1.91 -2.86 -6.61
N ILE A 46 2.63 -1.98 -7.32
CA ILE A 46 2.07 -0.76 -7.91
C ILE A 46 0.89 -1.06 -8.86
N PRO A 47 0.96 -2.06 -9.76
CA PRO A 47 -0.17 -2.42 -10.63
C PRO A 47 -1.47 -2.76 -9.89
N TYR A 48 -1.41 -3.52 -8.79
CA TYR A 48 -2.64 -3.85 -8.08
C TYR A 48 -3.21 -2.64 -7.32
N LEU A 49 -2.37 -1.74 -6.81
CA LEU A 49 -2.83 -0.48 -6.20
C LEU A 49 -3.51 0.42 -7.24
N MET A 50 -2.97 0.50 -8.46
CA MET A 50 -3.59 1.23 -9.57
C MET A 50 -4.95 0.65 -9.95
N ALA A 51 -5.07 -0.68 -10.00
CA ALA A 51 -6.33 -1.35 -10.29
C ALA A 51 -7.40 -1.04 -9.22
N LEU A 52 -7.03 -1.10 -7.94
CA LEU A 52 -7.92 -0.75 -6.83
C LEU A 52 -8.36 0.72 -6.87
N ASP A 53 -7.44 1.66 -7.13
CA ASP A 53 -7.77 3.09 -7.32
C ASP A 53 -8.75 3.31 -8.48
N ALA A 54 -8.61 2.52 -9.55
CA ALA A 54 -9.51 2.56 -10.69
C ALA A 54 -10.88 1.90 -10.45
N GLY A 55 -11.15 1.38 -9.25
CA GLY A 55 -12.38 0.68 -8.90
C GLY A 55 -12.52 -0.68 -9.59
N ILE A 56 -11.40 -1.31 -9.94
CA ILE A 56 -11.37 -2.68 -10.46
C ILE A 56 -11.34 -3.66 -9.29
N GLU A 57 -12.28 -4.60 -9.28
CA GLU A 57 -12.29 -5.69 -8.31
C GLU A 57 -11.27 -6.77 -8.73
N ILE A 58 -10.24 -6.95 -7.91
CA ILE A 58 -9.20 -7.95 -8.15
C ILE A 58 -9.71 -9.29 -7.63
N LEU A 59 -10.00 -10.21 -8.55
CA LEU A 59 -10.49 -11.55 -8.21
C LEU A 59 -9.39 -12.43 -7.61
N ALA A 60 -8.15 -12.28 -8.11
CA ALA A 60 -6.96 -12.88 -7.53
C ALA A 60 -5.69 -12.23 -8.08
N ILE A 61 -4.63 -12.37 -7.30
CA ILE A 61 -3.26 -12.23 -7.75
C ILE A 61 -2.68 -13.63 -7.98
N THR A 62 -2.17 -13.89 -9.18
CA THR A 62 -1.52 -15.15 -9.54
C THR A 62 -0.03 -14.92 -9.76
N SER A 63 0.77 -15.91 -9.39
CA SER A 63 2.23 -15.85 -9.47
C SER A 63 2.76 -16.72 -10.61
N SER A 64 3.78 -16.24 -11.32
CA SER A 64 4.43 -16.96 -12.42
C SER A 64 5.95 -17.00 -12.24
N THR A 65 6.61 -18.02 -12.80
CA THR A 65 8.07 -18.09 -12.90
C THR A 65 8.55 -17.24 -14.08
N ALA A 66 9.28 -16.16 -13.81
CA ALA A 66 9.97 -15.34 -14.83
C ALA A 66 11.24 -14.67 -14.30
N ASN A 67 11.17 -13.54 -13.59
CA ASN A 67 12.34 -12.92 -12.95
C ASN A 67 12.93 -13.81 -11.84
N THR A 68 12.07 -14.49 -11.08
CA THR A 68 12.43 -15.53 -10.12
C THR A 68 11.40 -16.66 -10.15
N TRP A 69 11.55 -17.62 -9.24
CA TRP A 69 10.67 -18.76 -9.11
C TRP A 69 9.29 -18.35 -8.61
N GLN A 70 8.24 -18.95 -9.19
CA GLN A 70 6.84 -18.68 -8.88
C GLN A 70 6.53 -18.59 -7.37
N LYS A 71 7.09 -19.48 -6.55
CA LYS A 71 6.81 -19.50 -5.10
C LYS A 71 7.39 -18.29 -4.38
N GLN A 72 8.60 -17.86 -4.76
CA GLN A 72 9.21 -16.62 -4.27
C GLN A 72 8.32 -15.42 -4.64
N CYS A 73 7.88 -15.32 -5.90
CA CYS A 73 6.97 -14.27 -6.36
C CYS A 73 5.67 -14.25 -5.55
N ALA A 74 5.06 -15.41 -5.30
CA ALA A 74 3.85 -15.48 -4.50
C ALA A 74 4.05 -14.94 -3.07
N TYR A 75 5.23 -15.11 -2.50
CA TYR A 75 5.55 -14.61 -1.16
C TYR A 75 5.71 -13.09 -1.16
N HIS A 76 6.34 -12.51 -2.20
CA HIS A 76 6.37 -11.05 -2.39
C HIS A 76 4.95 -10.48 -2.49
N ALA A 77 4.08 -11.11 -3.28
CA ALA A 77 2.68 -10.70 -3.39
C ALA A 77 1.95 -10.76 -2.03
N LEU A 78 2.08 -11.85 -1.28
CA LEU A 78 1.45 -11.99 0.04
C LEU A 78 1.96 -10.93 1.03
N ALA A 79 3.28 -10.72 1.09
CA ALA A 79 3.90 -9.77 2.01
C ALA A 79 3.49 -8.32 1.69
N THR A 80 3.53 -7.97 0.41
CA THR A 80 3.12 -6.63 -0.04
C THR A 80 1.61 -6.40 0.13
N LEU A 81 0.76 -7.42 0.03
CA LEU A 81 -0.67 -7.29 0.39
C LEU A 81 -0.88 -7.10 1.89
N GLU A 82 -0.14 -7.82 2.74
CA GLU A 82 -0.21 -7.66 4.21
C GLU A 82 0.11 -6.23 4.65
N ILE A 83 1.12 -5.61 4.02
CA ILE A 83 1.51 -4.22 4.29
C ILE A 83 0.34 -3.25 4.15
N GLY A 84 -0.52 -3.46 3.15
CA GLY A 84 -1.67 -2.59 2.89
C GLY A 84 -2.96 -3.02 3.55
N ASN A 85 -2.94 -4.06 4.41
CA ASN A 85 -4.14 -4.73 4.90
C ASN A 85 -5.07 -5.20 3.75
N LEU A 86 -4.47 -5.68 2.65
CA LEU A 86 -5.14 -6.13 1.43
C LEU A 86 -5.18 -7.65 1.30
N SER A 87 -4.92 -8.40 2.39
CA SER A 87 -4.92 -9.88 2.40
C SER A 87 -6.28 -10.51 2.08
N CYS A 88 -7.34 -9.71 1.93
CA CYS A 88 -8.62 -10.16 1.37
C CYS A 88 -8.52 -10.54 -0.11
N ILE A 89 -7.51 -10.03 -0.84
CA ILE A 89 -7.22 -10.41 -2.22
C ILE A 89 -6.51 -11.76 -2.21
N PRO A 90 -7.09 -12.82 -2.83
CA PRO A 90 -6.47 -14.13 -2.78
C PRO A 90 -5.23 -14.19 -3.66
N VAL A 91 -4.12 -14.71 -3.11
CA VAL A 91 -2.95 -15.09 -3.88
C VAL A 91 -3.04 -16.56 -4.26
N ILE A 92 -2.79 -16.88 -5.53
CA ILE A 92 -2.88 -18.24 -6.06
C ILE A 92 -1.55 -18.60 -6.74
N TYR A 93 -1.06 -19.79 -6.44
CA TYR A 93 0.14 -20.31 -7.09
C TYR A 93 -0.12 -20.65 -8.56
N GLY A 94 0.80 -20.25 -9.43
CA GLY A 94 0.81 -20.64 -10.83
C GLY A 94 1.75 -21.79 -11.14
N SER A 95 2.27 -21.81 -12.36
CA SER A 95 3.21 -22.82 -12.83
C SER A 95 4.61 -22.60 -12.25
N ASN A 96 5.20 -23.66 -11.71
CA ASN A 96 6.59 -23.63 -11.23
C ASN A 96 7.60 -23.47 -12.36
N TYR A 97 7.28 -23.98 -13.55
CA TYR A 97 8.16 -23.99 -14.71
C TYR A 97 7.44 -23.48 -15.96
N PRO A 98 8.19 -22.95 -16.95
CA PRO A 98 7.71 -22.81 -18.32
C PRO A 98 7.24 -24.14 -18.90
N LEU A 99 6.48 -24.09 -20.00
CA LEU A 99 5.96 -25.30 -20.67
C LEU A 99 7.07 -26.25 -21.13
N ILE A 100 8.19 -25.71 -21.61
CA ILE A 100 9.32 -26.47 -22.17
C ILE A 100 10.66 -25.99 -21.61
N ASN A 101 10.83 -24.69 -21.44
CA ASN A 101 12.11 -24.09 -21.14
C ASN A 101 12.58 -24.39 -19.69
N ASN A 102 13.90 -24.40 -19.51
CA ASN A 102 14.55 -24.57 -18.20
C ASN A 102 15.97 -24.00 -18.24
N ALA A 103 16.62 -23.88 -17.08
CA ALA A 103 17.95 -23.27 -16.96
C ALA A 103 19.01 -23.92 -17.86
N ASN A 104 19.01 -25.24 -18.04
CA ASN A 104 19.98 -25.92 -18.90
C ASN A 104 19.72 -25.64 -20.39
N ARG A 105 18.45 -25.62 -20.78
CA ARG A 105 18.04 -25.28 -22.15
C ARG A 105 18.34 -23.81 -22.47
N PHE A 106 18.05 -22.91 -21.54
CA PHE A 106 18.35 -21.48 -21.69
C PHE A 106 19.86 -21.23 -21.84
N LYS A 107 20.69 -21.81 -20.96
CA LYS A 107 22.16 -21.71 -21.07
C LYS A 107 22.70 -22.30 -22.36
N ALA A 108 22.15 -23.44 -22.82
CA ALA A 108 22.56 -24.04 -24.09
C ALA A 108 22.20 -23.16 -25.29
N TRP A 109 21.09 -22.43 -25.22
CA TRP A 109 20.73 -21.41 -26.21
C TRP A 109 21.73 -20.25 -26.20
N GLU A 110 22.06 -19.72 -25.02
CA GLU A 110 23.03 -18.62 -24.88
C GLU A 110 24.43 -18.99 -25.37
N MET A 111 24.87 -20.25 -25.17
CA MET A 111 26.14 -20.74 -25.72
C MET A 111 26.23 -20.64 -27.24
N LEU A 112 25.10 -20.64 -27.95
CA LEU A 112 25.04 -20.53 -29.41
C LEU A 112 24.76 -19.11 -29.88
N HIS A 113 23.97 -18.35 -29.13
CA HIS A 113 23.39 -17.07 -29.57
C HIS A 113 23.91 -15.83 -28.83
N GLY A 114 24.66 -16.02 -27.75
CA GLY A 114 25.16 -14.96 -26.89
C GLY A 114 24.41 -14.88 -25.55
N GLU A 115 25.08 -14.32 -24.55
CA GLU A 115 24.52 -14.11 -23.21
C GLU A 115 23.55 -12.92 -23.20
N LEU A 116 22.40 -13.07 -22.54
CA LEU A 116 21.48 -11.97 -22.32
C LEU A 116 21.92 -11.12 -21.12
N PRO A 117 21.74 -9.79 -21.18
CA PRO A 117 22.02 -8.94 -20.02
C PRO A 117 21.15 -9.28 -18.80
N TRP A 118 19.92 -9.74 -19.04
CA TRP A 118 19.00 -10.22 -18.03
C TRP A 118 18.45 -11.59 -18.41
N GLN A 119 18.62 -12.57 -17.52
CA GLN A 119 18.29 -13.98 -17.75
C GLN A 119 17.12 -14.44 -16.85
N GLY A 120 16.56 -13.53 -16.06
CA GLY A 120 15.52 -13.82 -15.06
C GLY A 120 15.90 -15.01 -14.17
N VAL A 121 14.93 -15.89 -13.94
CA VAL A 121 15.05 -17.08 -13.11
C VAL A 121 16.10 -18.07 -13.63
N PHE A 122 16.53 -17.98 -14.89
CA PHE A 122 17.54 -18.88 -15.46
C PHE A 122 18.96 -18.34 -15.37
N ALA A 123 19.15 -17.16 -14.76
CA ALA A 123 20.47 -16.68 -14.39
C ALA A 123 21.22 -17.74 -13.54
N PRO A 124 22.55 -17.87 -13.66
CA PRO A 124 23.33 -18.78 -12.83
C PRO A 124 23.08 -18.58 -11.34
N TYR A 125 22.96 -19.69 -10.61
CA TYR A 125 22.79 -19.67 -9.16
C TYR A 125 23.92 -18.87 -8.48
N ASN A 126 23.55 -17.94 -7.60
CA ASN A 126 24.49 -17.08 -6.89
C ASN A 126 24.12 -16.96 -5.42
N ALA A 127 24.71 -17.84 -4.60
CA ALA A 127 24.48 -17.88 -3.15
C ALA A 127 24.82 -16.57 -2.44
N THR A 128 25.84 -15.85 -2.92
CA THR A 128 26.25 -14.56 -2.34
C THR A 128 25.19 -13.51 -2.61
N ALA A 129 24.69 -13.42 -3.84
CA ALA A 129 23.62 -12.49 -4.20
C ALA A 129 22.35 -12.76 -3.39
N GLU A 130 21.94 -14.03 -3.28
CA GLU A 130 20.79 -14.43 -2.46
C GLU A 130 20.97 -14.04 -0.99
N ALA A 131 22.16 -14.25 -0.42
CA ALA A 131 22.46 -13.86 0.97
C ALA A 131 22.48 -12.33 1.18
N THR A 132 22.67 -11.54 0.12
CA THR A 132 22.65 -10.07 0.15
C THR A 132 21.32 -9.47 -0.30
N GLY A 133 20.27 -10.30 -0.47
CA GLY A 133 18.92 -9.84 -0.74
C GLY A 133 18.47 -9.89 -2.20
N SER A 134 19.16 -10.64 -3.06
CA SER A 134 18.64 -10.97 -4.39
C SER A 134 17.71 -12.18 -4.35
N ASP A 135 16.73 -12.18 -5.25
CA ASP A 135 15.86 -13.33 -5.44
C ASP A 135 16.60 -14.57 -5.96
N PRO A 136 16.09 -15.78 -5.67
CA PRO A 136 16.73 -17.00 -6.10
C PRO A 136 16.56 -17.23 -7.61
N THR A 137 17.64 -17.66 -8.25
CA THR A 137 17.69 -18.02 -9.67
C THR A 137 18.32 -19.40 -9.82
N SER A 138 17.96 -20.14 -10.87
CA SER A 138 18.44 -21.48 -11.20
C SER A 138 18.54 -22.44 -9.99
N GLY A 139 19.20 -23.57 -10.17
CA GLY A 139 19.39 -24.60 -9.15
C GLY A 139 18.34 -25.70 -9.23
N ASP A 140 18.40 -26.61 -8.25
CA ASP A 140 17.69 -27.90 -8.31
C ASP A 140 16.29 -27.85 -7.66
N ASP A 141 15.92 -26.72 -7.06
CA ASP A 141 14.63 -26.54 -6.36
C ASP A 141 13.93 -25.23 -6.74
N PRO A 142 12.82 -25.28 -7.50
CA PRO A 142 12.00 -24.12 -7.83
C PRO A 142 11.15 -23.62 -6.64
N ASN A 143 11.15 -24.34 -5.51
CA ASN A 143 10.47 -23.93 -4.28
C ASN A 143 11.43 -23.28 -3.27
N ARG A 144 12.71 -23.08 -3.66
CA ARG A 144 13.71 -22.40 -2.83
C ARG A 144 13.25 -20.97 -2.55
N ILE A 145 13.35 -20.57 -1.29
CA ILE A 145 13.02 -19.23 -0.82
C ILE A 145 14.28 -18.54 -0.32
N ALA A 146 14.63 -17.40 -0.91
CA ALA A 146 15.73 -16.56 -0.41
C ALA A 146 15.17 -15.56 0.60
N ALA A 147 15.22 -15.93 1.89
CA ALA A 147 14.61 -15.11 2.96
C ALA A 147 15.17 -13.68 3.03
N ALA A 148 16.43 -13.46 2.65
CA ALA A 148 17.05 -12.14 2.64
C ALA A 148 16.49 -11.20 1.56
N ALA A 149 15.82 -11.72 0.53
CA ALA A 149 15.22 -10.91 -0.53
C ALA A 149 13.90 -10.24 -0.12
N PHE A 150 13.30 -10.64 1.01
CA PHE A 150 12.05 -10.07 1.51
C PHE A 150 12.33 -8.87 2.41
N VAL A 151 12.73 -7.75 1.81
CA VAL A 151 12.94 -6.49 2.54
C VAL A 151 11.62 -5.91 3.06
N GLU A 152 10.50 -6.29 2.45
CA GLU A 152 9.14 -6.05 2.94
C GLU A 152 8.72 -6.97 4.11
N GLY A 153 9.54 -7.97 4.44
CA GLY A 153 9.24 -9.03 5.40
C GLY A 153 8.64 -10.29 4.76
N LEU A 154 8.83 -11.43 5.41
CA LEU A 154 8.18 -12.68 4.98
C LEU A 154 6.67 -12.62 5.30
N PRO A 155 5.80 -13.16 4.43
CA PRO A 155 4.37 -13.15 4.66
C PRO A 155 3.97 -14.07 5.82
N ASN A 156 2.96 -13.66 6.58
CA ASN A 156 2.28 -14.48 7.59
C ASN A 156 1.03 -15.19 7.05
N THR A 157 0.53 -14.73 5.91
CA THR A 157 -0.57 -15.32 5.16
C THR A 157 -0.07 -16.36 4.16
N THR A 158 -1.00 -17.12 3.60
CA THR A 158 -0.66 -18.21 2.66
C THR A 158 -1.51 -18.11 1.41
N ALA A 159 -0.95 -18.54 0.28
CA ALA A 159 -1.72 -18.69 -0.94
C ALA A 159 -2.87 -19.68 -0.76
N VAL A 160 -3.94 -19.50 -1.52
CA VAL A 160 -5.15 -20.33 -1.43
C VAL A 160 -4.82 -21.80 -1.71
N SER A 161 -5.02 -22.65 -0.70
CA SER A 161 -4.73 -24.08 -0.80
C SER A 161 -5.65 -24.79 -1.80
N GLY A 162 -5.07 -25.70 -2.59
CA GLY A 162 -5.81 -26.54 -3.54
C GLY A 162 -6.33 -25.81 -4.79
N LYS A 163 -5.91 -24.56 -5.02
CA LYS A 163 -6.21 -23.79 -6.23
C LYS A 163 -4.92 -23.54 -7.03
N TYR A 164 -5.05 -23.56 -8.35
CA TYR A 164 -3.95 -23.26 -9.29
C TYR A 164 -4.39 -22.20 -10.28
N ALA A 165 -3.48 -21.26 -10.61
CA ALA A 165 -3.78 -20.05 -11.38
C ALA A 165 -4.60 -20.33 -12.65
N ALA A 166 -4.15 -21.26 -13.50
CA ALA A 166 -4.83 -21.60 -14.74
C ALA A 166 -6.28 -22.07 -14.54
N SER A 167 -6.50 -23.00 -13.61
CA SER A 167 -7.86 -23.48 -13.29
C SER A 167 -8.76 -22.41 -12.66
N PHE A 168 -8.18 -21.53 -11.84
CA PHE A 168 -8.90 -20.42 -11.24
C PHE A 168 -9.31 -19.38 -12.29
N MET A 169 -8.42 -19.05 -13.23
CA MET A 169 -8.72 -18.16 -14.35
C MET A 169 -9.90 -18.69 -15.17
N VAL A 170 -9.91 -20.00 -15.50
CA VAL A 170 -11.04 -20.67 -16.15
C VAL A 170 -12.32 -20.54 -15.33
N GLU A 171 -12.29 -20.85 -14.04
CA GLU A 171 -13.44 -20.73 -13.14
C GLU A 171 -14.03 -19.31 -13.14
N GLN A 172 -13.18 -18.28 -13.07
CA GLN A 172 -13.64 -16.89 -12.99
C GLN A 172 -14.20 -16.37 -14.31
N VAL A 173 -13.62 -16.69 -15.47
CA VAL A 173 -14.20 -16.24 -16.75
C VAL A 173 -15.54 -16.91 -17.04
N HIS A 174 -15.75 -18.15 -16.59
CA HIS A 174 -17.07 -18.80 -16.66
C HIS A 174 -18.07 -18.18 -15.69
N LYS A 175 -17.62 -17.79 -14.51
CA LYS A 175 -18.47 -17.13 -13.50
C LYS A 175 -18.88 -15.71 -13.94
N TYR A 176 -17.99 -14.99 -14.61
CA TYR A 176 -18.19 -13.60 -15.05
C TYR A 176 -17.85 -13.43 -16.54
N PRO A 177 -18.61 -14.06 -17.46
CA PRO A 177 -18.30 -14.06 -18.87
C PRO A 177 -18.34 -12.64 -19.45
N GLY A 178 -17.32 -12.29 -20.23
CA GLY A 178 -17.11 -10.99 -20.85
C GLY A 178 -16.70 -9.87 -19.89
N GLN A 179 -16.45 -10.15 -18.60
CA GLN A 179 -16.22 -9.13 -17.57
C GLN A 179 -14.83 -9.19 -16.92
N VAL A 180 -14.12 -10.32 -17.01
CA VAL A 180 -12.79 -10.50 -16.40
C VAL A 180 -11.70 -10.06 -17.39
N SER A 181 -10.97 -9.00 -17.06
CA SER A 181 -9.73 -8.63 -17.74
C SER A 181 -8.58 -9.48 -17.21
N ILE A 182 -7.75 -10.03 -18.09
CA ILE A 182 -6.53 -10.76 -17.72
C ILE A 182 -5.35 -9.82 -17.90
N TYR A 183 -4.66 -9.51 -16.81
CA TYR A 183 -3.40 -8.76 -16.81
C TYR A 183 -2.23 -9.75 -16.72
N ALA A 184 -1.25 -9.63 -17.61
CA ALA A 184 -0.09 -10.49 -17.68
C ALA A 184 1.18 -9.66 -17.70
N ALA A 185 1.97 -9.71 -16.63
CA ALA A 185 3.26 -9.03 -16.56
C ALA A 185 4.45 -9.92 -16.18
N GLY A 186 4.20 -11.22 -16.06
CA GLY A 186 5.24 -12.26 -16.04
C GLY A 186 5.15 -13.16 -17.27
N ALA A 187 5.81 -14.32 -17.22
CA ALA A 187 5.71 -15.33 -18.26
C ALA A 187 4.28 -15.87 -18.38
N MET A 188 3.77 -15.97 -19.61
CA MET A 188 2.37 -16.31 -19.91
C MET A 188 2.00 -17.80 -19.71
N THR A 189 2.79 -18.56 -18.95
CA THR A 189 2.59 -20.00 -18.76
C THR A 189 1.22 -20.31 -18.17
N ASN A 190 0.78 -19.57 -17.15
CA ASN A 190 -0.53 -19.76 -16.52
C ASN A 190 -1.68 -19.56 -17.51
N ILE A 191 -1.58 -18.54 -18.35
CA ILE A 191 -2.57 -18.18 -19.38
C ILE A 191 -2.60 -19.25 -20.47
N ALA A 192 -1.44 -19.69 -20.95
CA ALA A 192 -1.35 -20.77 -21.93
C ALA A 192 -1.95 -22.08 -21.41
N LEU A 193 -1.68 -22.41 -20.14
CA LEU A 193 -2.31 -23.57 -19.49
C LEU A 193 -3.84 -23.40 -19.41
N ALA A 194 -4.35 -22.22 -19.05
CA ALA A 194 -5.79 -21.95 -19.02
C ALA A 194 -6.45 -22.13 -20.40
N VAL A 195 -5.82 -21.60 -21.46
CA VAL A 195 -6.24 -21.79 -22.86
C VAL A 195 -6.25 -23.28 -23.26
N ARG A 196 -5.34 -24.08 -22.72
CA ARG A 196 -5.26 -25.53 -23.02
C ARG A 196 -6.21 -26.38 -22.17
N ILE A 197 -6.61 -25.90 -21.00
CA ILE A 197 -7.59 -26.56 -20.14
C ILE A 197 -9.00 -26.36 -20.69
N ASP A 198 -9.31 -25.16 -21.19
CA ASP A 198 -10.64 -24.81 -21.69
C ASP A 198 -10.56 -23.94 -22.96
N GLU A 199 -11.14 -24.45 -24.06
CA GLU A 199 -11.20 -23.76 -25.35
C GLU A 199 -12.01 -22.46 -25.31
N GLN A 200 -12.94 -22.33 -24.35
CA GLN A 200 -13.77 -21.13 -24.19
C GLN A 200 -13.08 -20.03 -23.38
N PHE A 201 -12.07 -20.37 -22.56
CA PHE A 201 -11.41 -19.47 -21.61
C PHE A 201 -11.12 -18.09 -22.20
N ALA A 202 -10.39 -18.06 -23.31
CA ALA A 202 -9.98 -16.81 -23.93
C ALA A 202 -11.18 -16.00 -24.46
N SER A 203 -12.17 -16.67 -25.07
CA SER A 203 -13.37 -16.01 -25.61
C SER A 203 -14.33 -15.48 -24.54
N LEU A 204 -14.29 -16.06 -23.33
CA LEU A 204 -15.08 -15.63 -22.18
C LEU A 204 -14.40 -14.54 -21.36
N ALA A 205 -13.08 -14.36 -21.48
CA ALA A 205 -12.42 -13.19 -20.91
C ALA A 205 -12.87 -11.90 -21.62
N LYS A 206 -12.78 -10.77 -20.92
CA LYS A 206 -13.03 -9.45 -21.51
C LYS A 206 -11.92 -9.06 -22.47
N GLU A 207 -10.68 -9.19 -22.02
CA GLU A 207 -9.46 -8.79 -22.72
C GLU A 207 -8.22 -9.42 -22.08
N LEU A 208 -7.12 -9.44 -22.82
CA LEU A 208 -5.78 -9.75 -22.34
C LEU A 208 -4.88 -8.52 -22.51
N VAL A 209 -4.24 -8.06 -21.44
CA VAL A 209 -3.25 -6.97 -21.49
C VAL A 209 -1.91 -7.51 -21.03
N ILE A 210 -0.89 -7.37 -21.86
CA ILE A 210 0.44 -7.94 -21.65
C ILE A 210 1.46 -6.82 -21.50
N MET A 211 2.24 -6.87 -20.42
CA MET A 211 3.53 -6.19 -20.33
C MET A 211 4.55 -6.98 -21.15
N GLY A 212 5.22 -6.27 -22.06
CA GLY A 212 6.26 -6.84 -22.90
C GLY A 212 5.95 -6.79 -24.39
N GLY A 213 6.56 -7.67 -25.16
CA GLY A 213 6.39 -7.87 -26.59
C GLY A 213 6.99 -6.76 -27.45
N TYR A 214 8.29 -6.50 -27.40
CA TYR A 214 8.93 -5.42 -28.16
C TYR A 214 9.00 -5.66 -29.67
N ILE A 215 8.81 -4.61 -30.47
CA ILE A 215 8.95 -4.62 -31.94
C ILE A 215 9.83 -3.46 -32.43
N ASP A 216 10.46 -3.62 -33.60
CA ASP A 216 11.33 -2.61 -34.22
C ASP A 216 12.49 -2.11 -33.34
N VAL A 217 12.96 -2.96 -32.42
CA VAL A 217 14.01 -2.61 -31.44
C VAL A 217 15.42 -3.07 -31.82
N ASN A 218 15.57 -3.90 -32.85
CA ASN A 218 16.87 -4.53 -33.15
C ASN A 218 17.99 -3.52 -33.43
N MET A 219 17.71 -2.44 -34.17
CA MET A 219 18.70 -1.39 -34.41
C MET A 219 19.03 -0.60 -33.13
N TYR A 220 18.05 -0.39 -32.25
CA TYR A 220 18.27 0.25 -30.94
C TYR A 220 19.13 -0.62 -30.02
N GLN A 221 18.95 -1.94 -30.04
CA GLN A 221 19.79 -2.89 -29.33
C GLN A 221 21.22 -2.88 -29.87
N ALA A 222 21.40 -2.93 -31.19
CA ALA A 222 22.72 -3.05 -31.82
C ALA A 222 23.59 -1.79 -31.72
N THR A 223 22.97 -0.60 -31.69
CA THR A 223 23.68 0.69 -31.67
C THR A 223 23.73 1.34 -30.28
N GLY A 224 23.07 0.73 -29.29
CA GLY A 224 22.95 1.22 -27.93
C GLY A 224 24.02 0.70 -26.97
N THR A 225 23.88 1.04 -25.69
CA THR A 225 24.60 0.38 -24.59
C THR A 225 24.00 -1.01 -24.33
N VAL A 226 24.72 -1.86 -23.59
CA VAL A 226 24.20 -3.15 -23.13
C VAL A 226 22.89 -2.97 -22.35
N GLU A 227 22.80 -1.95 -21.50
CA GLU A 227 21.56 -1.62 -20.78
C GLU A 227 20.42 -1.25 -21.73
N ARG A 228 20.72 -0.52 -22.81
CA ARG A 228 19.71 -0.20 -23.81
C ARG A 228 19.27 -1.45 -24.57
N ALA A 229 20.16 -2.41 -24.79
CA ALA A 229 19.78 -3.70 -25.35
C ALA A 229 18.90 -4.50 -24.38
N ASN A 230 19.23 -4.47 -23.08
CA ASN A 230 18.49 -5.11 -22.00
C ASN A 230 17.04 -4.65 -21.93
N ILE A 231 16.80 -3.33 -21.84
CA ILE A 231 15.43 -2.79 -21.74
C ILE A 231 14.58 -3.04 -22.99
N ASN A 232 15.19 -3.44 -24.10
CA ASN A 232 14.50 -3.79 -25.35
C ASN A 232 14.46 -5.31 -25.59
N SER A 233 14.85 -6.12 -24.61
CA SER A 233 14.71 -7.58 -24.60
C SER A 233 13.56 -7.95 -23.68
N ASP A 234 12.83 -9.01 -24.02
CA ASP A 234 11.65 -9.39 -23.25
C ASP A 234 11.85 -10.71 -22.52
N ILE A 235 12.16 -10.63 -21.23
CA ILE A 235 12.36 -11.85 -20.45
C ILE A 235 11.06 -12.64 -20.25
N ASN A 236 9.90 -12.00 -20.14
CA ASN A 236 8.62 -12.67 -19.93
C ASN A 236 8.29 -13.61 -21.09
N LEU A 237 8.50 -13.14 -22.32
CA LEU A 237 8.29 -13.95 -23.51
C LEU A 237 9.42 -14.98 -23.72
N MET A 238 10.67 -14.63 -23.43
CA MET A 238 11.82 -15.52 -23.63
C MET A 238 11.89 -16.67 -22.61
N ILE A 239 11.35 -16.49 -21.41
CA ILE A 239 11.24 -17.56 -20.41
C ILE A 239 10.30 -18.66 -20.90
N ASP A 240 9.17 -18.31 -21.54
CA ASP A 240 8.22 -19.28 -22.10
C ASP A 240 7.66 -18.84 -23.49
N PRO A 241 8.45 -19.01 -24.57
CA PRO A 241 8.03 -18.62 -25.91
C PRO A 241 6.80 -19.39 -26.40
N GLU A 242 6.69 -20.67 -26.05
CA GLU A 242 5.56 -21.50 -26.43
C GLU A 242 4.27 -21.06 -25.74
N ALA A 243 4.33 -20.71 -24.45
CA ALA A 243 3.18 -20.14 -23.76
C ALA A 243 2.76 -18.80 -24.37
N SER A 244 3.72 -17.95 -24.68
CA SER A 244 3.51 -16.65 -25.32
C SER A 244 2.79 -16.81 -26.66
N LYS A 245 3.24 -17.76 -27.50
CA LYS A 245 2.58 -18.11 -28.76
C LYS A 245 1.13 -18.55 -28.55
N ILE A 246 0.89 -19.43 -27.57
CA ILE A 246 -0.46 -19.92 -27.25
C ILE A 246 -1.37 -18.76 -26.82
N ALA A 247 -0.90 -17.90 -25.91
CA ALA A 247 -1.69 -16.77 -25.41
C ALA A 247 -2.01 -15.75 -26.51
N LEU A 248 -1.02 -15.34 -27.30
CA LEU A 248 -1.16 -14.31 -28.35
C LEU A 248 -1.99 -14.78 -29.56
N THR A 249 -2.14 -16.10 -29.75
CA THR A 249 -2.99 -16.67 -30.80
C THR A 249 -4.36 -17.15 -30.26
N ALA A 250 -4.59 -17.07 -28.95
CA ALA A 250 -5.84 -17.51 -28.32
C ALA A 250 -7.01 -16.56 -28.61
N ALA A 251 -8.23 -17.06 -28.38
CA ALA A 251 -9.46 -16.41 -28.83
C ALA A 251 -9.95 -15.21 -28.00
N PHE A 252 -9.03 -14.44 -27.40
CA PHE A 252 -9.38 -13.23 -26.64
C PHE A 252 -10.12 -12.22 -27.53
N PRO A 253 -11.16 -11.53 -27.01
CA PRO A 253 -11.85 -10.47 -27.75
C PRO A 253 -10.93 -9.29 -28.10
N SER A 254 -10.00 -8.98 -27.20
CA SER A 254 -8.97 -7.95 -27.39
C SER A 254 -7.67 -8.41 -26.73
N ILE A 255 -6.55 -8.14 -27.40
CA ILE A 255 -5.20 -8.30 -26.86
C ILE A 255 -4.48 -6.96 -26.99
N THR A 256 -3.94 -6.45 -25.90
CA THR A 256 -3.14 -5.22 -25.85
C THR A 256 -1.72 -5.54 -25.41
N ILE A 257 -0.72 -5.06 -26.16
CA ILE A 257 0.70 -5.23 -25.82
C ILE A 257 1.32 -3.87 -25.47
N ALA A 258 1.98 -3.79 -24.32
CA ALA A 258 2.48 -2.54 -23.75
C ALA A 258 3.96 -2.23 -24.03
N GLY A 259 4.79 -3.19 -24.44
CA GLY A 259 6.26 -3.11 -24.43
C GLY A 259 6.85 -1.81 -24.98
N ASN A 260 6.60 -1.48 -26.24
CA ASN A 260 7.16 -0.27 -26.85
C ASN A 260 6.68 1.04 -26.18
N VAL A 261 5.47 1.06 -25.62
CA VAL A 261 4.96 2.23 -24.86
C VAL A 261 5.68 2.34 -23.53
N ALA A 262 5.87 1.20 -22.86
CA ALA A 262 6.44 1.13 -21.53
C ALA A 262 7.91 1.61 -21.50
N ASN A 263 8.70 1.31 -22.54
CA ASN A 263 10.07 1.81 -22.68
C ASN A 263 10.22 3.34 -22.79
N GLN A 264 9.11 4.09 -22.88
CA GLN A 264 9.13 5.54 -22.97
C GLN A 264 8.89 6.23 -21.61
N VAL A 265 8.56 5.47 -20.57
CA VAL A 265 8.20 6.02 -19.26
C VAL A 265 9.23 5.59 -18.23
N MET A 266 10.34 6.31 -18.18
CA MET A 266 11.39 6.07 -17.18
C MET A 266 10.95 6.54 -15.80
N SER A 267 11.32 5.77 -14.78
CA SER A 267 11.31 6.26 -13.40
C SER A 267 12.34 7.36 -13.22
N THR A 268 12.00 8.41 -12.47
CA THR A 268 12.93 9.49 -12.10
C THR A 268 13.00 9.64 -10.59
N GLN A 269 14.14 10.12 -10.09
CA GLN A 269 14.31 10.31 -8.66
C GLN A 269 13.34 11.36 -8.13
N GLU A 270 13.07 12.40 -8.91
CA GLU A 270 12.11 13.45 -8.54
C GLU A 270 10.71 12.87 -8.31
N PHE A 271 10.27 11.95 -9.17
CA PHE A 271 8.98 11.28 -9.01
C PHE A 271 8.95 10.35 -7.80
N ILE A 272 10.01 9.58 -7.59
CA ILE A 272 10.14 8.69 -6.44
C ILE A 272 10.15 9.49 -5.12
N ASP A 273 10.87 10.61 -5.07
CA ASP A 273 10.93 11.49 -3.91
C ASP A 273 9.56 12.12 -3.62
N GLU A 274 8.82 12.53 -4.66
CA GLU A 274 7.45 13.02 -4.56
C GLU A 274 6.50 11.96 -3.97
N VAL A 275 6.51 10.73 -4.49
CA VAL A 275 5.70 9.63 -3.92
C VAL A 275 6.08 9.37 -2.46
N TYR A 276 7.36 9.51 -2.11
CA TYR A 276 7.84 9.32 -0.76
C TYR A 276 7.34 10.40 0.23
N GLU A 277 6.85 11.55 -0.22
CA GLU A 277 6.26 12.58 0.66
C GLU A 277 5.02 12.07 1.44
N VAL A 278 4.37 11.02 0.93
CA VAL A 278 3.20 10.38 1.56
C VAL A 278 3.57 9.64 2.86
N LYS A 279 4.83 9.24 3.04
CA LYS A 279 5.37 8.56 4.24
C LYS A 279 4.52 7.38 4.73
N ASN A 280 4.37 6.35 3.90
CA ASN A 280 3.75 5.08 4.29
C ASN A 280 4.66 3.90 3.90
N PRO A 281 4.36 2.66 4.34
CA PRO A 281 5.18 1.50 4.01
C PRO A 281 5.40 1.27 2.50
N TYR A 282 4.38 1.47 1.67
CA TYR A 282 4.52 1.33 0.21
C TYR A 282 5.41 2.41 -0.40
N SER A 283 5.23 3.67 -0.01
CA SER A 283 6.06 4.75 -0.53
C SER A 283 7.51 4.63 -0.08
N LYS A 284 7.76 4.08 1.12
CA LYS A 284 9.10 3.71 1.57
C LYS A 284 9.70 2.59 0.69
N LEU A 285 8.96 1.50 0.44
CA LEU A 285 9.45 0.41 -0.41
C LEU A 285 9.75 0.89 -1.83
N MET A 286 8.90 1.73 -2.40
CA MET A 286 9.15 2.33 -3.70
C MET A 286 10.41 3.21 -3.70
N HIS A 287 10.58 4.04 -2.67
CA HIS A 287 11.74 4.92 -2.52
C HIS A 287 13.06 4.16 -2.41
N GLU A 288 13.08 3.10 -1.60
CA GLU A 288 14.29 2.34 -1.31
C GLU A 288 14.63 1.29 -2.39
N TYR A 289 13.64 0.70 -3.07
CA TYR A 289 13.84 -0.51 -3.87
C TYR A 289 13.34 -0.46 -5.32
N TYR A 290 12.60 0.57 -5.76
CA TYR A 290 12.17 0.64 -7.18
C TYR A 290 13.33 1.02 -8.11
N GLY A 291 14.05 2.10 -7.77
CA GLY A 291 15.19 2.61 -8.54
C GLY A 291 14.81 3.43 -9.79
N THR A 292 15.82 3.88 -10.53
CA THR A 292 15.67 4.76 -11.71
C THR A 292 16.28 4.19 -12.99
N SER A 293 16.79 2.96 -12.91
CA SER A 293 17.45 2.29 -14.04
C SER A 293 16.46 1.77 -15.08
N PHE A 294 15.20 1.54 -14.69
CA PHE A 294 14.20 0.89 -15.53
C PHE A 294 12.94 1.74 -15.73
N PRO A 295 12.22 1.52 -16.85
CA PRO A 295 10.89 2.09 -17.06
C PRO A 295 9.83 1.51 -16.13
N PHE A 296 8.72 2.24 -15.99
CA PHE A 296 7.47 1.80 -15.40
C PHE A 296 6.76 0.75 -16.27
N TRP A 297 7.32 -0.45 -16.35
CA TRP A 297 6.90 -1.51 -17.27
C TRP A 297 5.51 -2.05 -16.98
N ASP A 298 5.38 -2.70 -15.84
CA ASP A 298 4.16 -3.35 -15.35
C ASP A 298 3.05 -2.31 -15.13
N GLU A 299 3.44 -1.17 -14.58
CA GLU A 299 2.56 -0.04 -14.34
C GLU A 299 1.98 0.51 -15.65
N THR A 300 2.78 0.59 -16.71
CA THR A 300 2.28 1.03 -18.02
C THR A 300 1.25 0.04 -18.57
N ALA A 301 1.49 -1.27 -18.43
CA ALA A 301 0.52 -2.27 -18.85
C ALA A 301 -0.80 -2.15 -18.06
N MET A 302 -0.72 -1.93 -16.74
CA MET A 302 -1.91 -1.72 -15.92
C MET A 302 -2.64 -0.43 -16.28
N ALA A 303 -1.91 0.65 -16.57
CA ALA A 303 -2.51 1.90 -17.03
C ALA A 303 -3.30 1.72 -18.33
N LEU A 304 -2.77 0.92 -19.28
CA LEU A 304 -3.47 0.60 -20.52
C LEU A 304 -4.70 -0.29 -20.29
N LEU A 305 -4.67 -1.18 -19.29
CA LEU A 305 -5.85 -1.94 -18.87
C LEU A 305 -6.91 -1.01 -18.28
N ILE A 306 -6.52 -0.08 -17.41
CA ILE A 306 -7.42 0.88 -16.76
C ILE A 306 -8.06 1.80 -17.80
N ASP A 307 -7.22 2.39 -18.65
CA ASP A 307 -7.60 3.36 -19.67
C ASP A 307 -6.72 3.18 -20.94
N PRO A 308 -7.25 2.52 -21.98
CA PRO A 308 -6.50 2.30 -23.22
C PRO A 308 -6.19 3.60 -23.98
N THR A 309 -6.84 4.73 -23.65
CA THR A 309 -6.55 6.03 -24.28
C THR A 309 -5.21 6.61 -23.85
N MET A 310 -4.57 6.02 -22.83
CA MET A 310 -3.20 6.36 -22.43
C MET A 310 -2.18 6.09 -23.56
N ALA A 311 -2.45 5.11 -24.43
CA ALA A 311 -1.75 4.96 -25.70
C ALA A 311 -2.34 5.92 -26.74
N THR A 312 -1.67 7.05 -26.97
CA THR A 312 -2.14 8.08 -27.91
C THR A 312 -2.16 7.61 -29.37
N ASN A 313 -1.38 6.58 -29.68
CA ASN A 313 -1.35 5.94 -30.99
C ASN A 313 -1.25 4.42 -30.85
N SER A 314 -2.09 3.71 -31.60
CA SER A 314 -2.13 2.25 -31.63
C SER A 314 -2.20 1.76 -33.07
N SER A 315 -1.78 0.52 -33.29
CA SER A 315 -1.94 -0.18 -34.56
C SER A 315 -2.43 -1.58 -34.32
N ILE A 316 -3.28 -2.06 -35.23
CA ILE A 316 -3.77 -3.43 -35.20
C ILE A 316 -2.91 -4.24 -36.17
N MET A 317 -2.24 -5.27 -35.65
CA MET A 317 -1.28 -6.08 -36.40
C MET A 317 -1.54 -7.57 -36.17
N TYR A 318 -1.09 -8.41 -37.11
CA TYR A 318 -1.03 -9.86 -36.90
C TYR A 318 0.28 -10.20 -36.25
N ILE A 319 0.23 -10.93 -35.13
CA ILE A 319 1.40 -11.22 -34.31
C ILE A 319 1.61 -12.73 -34.21
N ASP A 320 2.87 -13.11 -34.26
CA ASP A 320 3.33 -14.43 -33.86
C ASP A 320 4.58 -14.34 -32.97
N VAL A 321 4.89 -15.42 -32.27
CA VAL A 321 6.11 -15.56 -31.44
C VAL A 321 7.04 -16.58 -32.07
N ASP A 322 8.33 -16.26 -32.13
CA ASP A 322 9.35 -17.20 -32.57
C ASP A 322 9.61 -18.26 -31.50
N THR A 323 9.12 -19.47 -31.75
CA THR A 323 9.32 -20.64 -30.89
C THR A 323 10.35 -21.62 -31.45
N ALA A 324 11.10 -21.23 -32.48
CA ALA A 324 12.17 -22.08 -33.00
C ALA A 324 13.37 -22.00 -32.05
N TYR A 325 13.62 -23.07 -31.30
CA TYR A 325 14.72 -23.09 -30.33
C TYR A 325 16.10 -22.74 -30.91
N GLY A 326 16.37 -23.06 -32.17
CA GLY A 326 17.65 -22.68 -32.82
C GLY A 326 17.69 -21.23 -33.35
N SER A 327 16.64 -20.44 -33.13
CA SER A 327 16.58 -19.06 -33.58
C SER A 327 17.27 -18.13 -32.57
N PRO A 328 18.06 -17.13 -33.04
CA PRO A 328 18.56 -16.06 -32.18
C PRO A 328 17.44 -15.13 -31.67
N ASN A 329 16.20 -15.31 -32.15
CA ASN A 329 15.03 -14.54 -31.75
C ASN A 329 14.04 -15.37 -30.92
N TYR A 330 14.44 -16.51 -30.34
CA TYR A 330 13.54 -17.37 -29.55
C TYR A 330 12.86 -16.57 -28.42
N GLY A 331 11.53 -16.43 -28.49
CA GLY A 331 10.72 -15.58 -27.60
C GLY A 331 10.32 -14.22 -28.19
N ASN A 332 10.97 -13.74 -29.25
CA ASN A 332 10.63 -12.44 -29.84
C ASN A 332 9.33 -12.50 -30.64
N ILE A 333 8.66 -11.35 -30.69
CA ILE A 333 7.47 -11.15 -31.51
C ILE A 333 7.86 -10.85 -32.97
N HIS A 334 7.10 -11.43 -33.89
CA HIS A 334 7.05 -11.06 -35.29
C HIS A 334 5.67 -10.50 -35.67
N VAL A 335 5.69 -9.36 -36.35
CA VAL A 335 4.48 -8.71 -36.89
C VAL A 335 4.34 -8.98 -38.38
N TYR A 336 3.11 -9.17 -38.84
CA TYR A 336 2.80 -9.50 -40.23
C TYR A 336 1.79 -8.54 -40.84
N GLN A 337 2.03 -8.19 -42.10
CA GLN A 337 0.99 -7.63 -42.95
C GLN A 337 -0.03 -8.73 -43.30
N LYS A 338 -1.32 -8.38 -43.36
CA LYS A 338 -2.44 -9.33 -43.55
C LYS A 338 -2.27 -10.35 -44.69
N ALA A 339 -1.71 -9.94 -45.82
CA ALA A 339 -1.49 -10.78 -47.00
C ALA A 339 -0.28 -11.72 -46.87
N LEU A 340 0.59 -11.50 -45.88
CA LEU A 340 1.82 -12.27 -45.64
C LEU A 340 1.76 -13.09 -44.35
N MET A 341 0.68 -12.96 -43.57
CA MET A 341 0.55 -13.63 -42.29
C MET A 341 0.48 -15.16 -42.45
N PRO A 342 1.13 -15.93 -41.56
CA PRO A 342 0.84 -17.34 -41.38
C PRO A 342 -0.65 -17.60 -41.14
N PRO A 343 -1.16 -18.81 -41.47
CA PRO A 343 -2.53 -19.17 -41.17
C PRO A 343 -2.77 -19.11 -39.64
N ASN A 344 -4.00 -18.75 -39.26
CA ASN A 344 -4.50 -18.72 -37.87
C ASN A 344 -3.93 -17.63 -36.94
N LEU A 345 -3.21 -16.63 -37.46
CA LEU A 345 -2.86 -15.45 -36.67
C LEU A 345 -4.08 -14.55 -36.40
N ARG A 346 -4.05 -13.86 -35.26
CA ARG A 346 -5.09 -12.94 -34.82
C ARG A 346 -4.64 -11.49 -34.83
N ASN A 347 -5.61 -10.59 -34.91
CA ASN A 347 -5.38 -9.16 -34.71
C ASN A 347 -5.05 -8.89 -33.25
N VAL A 348 -3.95 -8.17 -33.02
CA VAL A 348 -3.53 -7.69 -31.71
C VAL A 348 -3.40 -6.17 -31.78
N THR A 349 -3.96 -5.48 -30.77
CA THR A 349 -3.79 -4.04 -30.61
C THR A 349 -2.43 -3.79 -29.98
N TYR A 350 -1.58 -3.08 -30.70
CA TYR A 350 -0.23 -2.76 -30.27
C TYR A 350 -0.13 -1.26 -30.05
N GLY A 351 0.36 -0.80 -28.90
CA GLY A 351 0.64 0.62 -28.67
C GLY A 351 1.91 1.03 -29.42
N VAL A 352 1.83 1.98 -30.38
CA VAL A 352 2.91 2.16 -31.37
C VAL A 352 3.86 3.31 -31.07
N ARG A 353 3.45 4.46 -30.52
CA ARG A 353 4.41 5.54 -30.16
C ARG A 353 3.81 6.76 -29.45
N GLN A 354 4.68 7.40 -28.66
CA GLN A 354 4.53 8.59 -27.79
C GLN A 354 3.39 8.57 -26.77
N PRO A 355 3.74 8.80 -25.51
CA PRO A 355 2.88 9.55 -24.64
C PRO A 355 3.31 11.02 -24.67
N ALA A 356 2.39 11.91 -25.07
CA ALA A 356 2.31 13.26 -24.46
C ALA A 356 1.83 13.17 -22.99
N THR A 357 2.00 12.00 -22.36
CA THR A 357 1.24 11.45 -21.25
C THR A 357 2.13 10.68 -20.26
N ALA A 358 3.47 10.79 -20.33
CA ALA A 358 4.30 10.36 -19.19
C ALA A 358 3.78 11.06 -17.94
N ASP A 359 3.47 12.35 -18.04
CA ASP A 359 2.80 13.12 -16.99
C ASP A 359 1.44 12.55 -16.56
N HIS A 360 0.61 12.03 -17.47
CA HIS A 360 -0.68 11.43 -17.09
C HIS A 360 -0.51 10.06 -16.43
N LEU A 361 0.44 9.24 -16.88
CA LEU A 361 0.77 7.98 -16.24
C LEU A 361 1.36 8.23 -14.86
N LEU A 362 2.32 9.15 -14.76
CA LEU A 362 2.90 9.59 -13.49
C LEU A 362 1.81 10.17 -12.58
N GLN A 363 0.87 10.97 -13.09
CA GLN A 363 -0.28 11.45 -12.32
C GLN A 363 -1.16 10.30 -11.82
N ARG A 364 -1.40 9.28 -12.65
CA ARG A 364 -2.15 8.09 -12.21
C ARG A 364 -1.38 7.30 -11.17
N LEU A 365 -0.07 7.21 -11.32
CA LEU A 365 0.82 6.56 -10.36
C LEU A 365 0.86 7.30 -9.02
N ARG A 366 0.67 8.63 -8.98
CA ARG A 366 0.57 9.40 -7.73
C ARG A 366 -0.69 9.08 -6.92
N LYS A 367 -1.84 8.97 -7.59
CA LYS A 367 -3.16 8.88 -6.94
C LYS A 367 -3.29 7.81 -5.86
N PRO A 368 -2.82 6.56 -6.04
CA PRO A 368 -2.86 5.55 -5.00
C PRO A 368 -2.14 5.96 -3.71
N TYR A 369 -1.15 6.84 -3.79
CA TYR A 369 -0.37 7.32 -2.65
C TYR A 369 -0.91 8.64 -2.08
N GLU A 370 -1.53 9.50 -2.89
CA GLU A 370 -2.10 10.80 -2.45
C GLU A 370 -3.28 10.64 -1.47
N LYS A 371 -3.98 9.50 -1.47
CA LYS A 371 -5.21 9.28 -0.67
C LYS A 371 -5.01 9.42 0.84
N ASN A 372 -3.77 9.40 1.34
CA ASN A 372 -3.47 9.66 2.75
C ASN A 372 -3.18 11.13 3.07
N LEU A 373 -2.81 11.98 2.11
CA LEU A 373 -2.40 13.36 2.40
C LEU A 373 -3.56 14.24 2.85
N GLU A 374 -4.73 14.16 2.20
CA GLU A 374 -5.91 14.97 2.59
C GLU A 374 -6.51 14.52 3.93
N GLU A 375 -6.51 13.22 4.23
CA GLU A 375 -7.00 12.70 5.51
C GLU A 375 -6.02 12.97 6.66
N THR A 376 -4.70 12.87 6.42
CA THR A 376 -3.68 13.17 7.45
C THR A 376 -3.49 14.66 7.68
N THR A 377 -3.53 15.54 6.66
CA THR A 377 -3.48 17.00 6.89
C THR A 377 -4.73 17.48 7.61
N GLY A 378 -5.92 17.03 7.22
CA GLY A 378 -7.15 17.37 7.92
C GLY A 378 -7.19 16.80 9.35
N ALA A 379 -6.63 15.62 9.60
CA ALA A 379 -6.52 15.06 10.94
C ALA A 379 -5.47 15.80 11.80
N ALA A 380 -4.34 16.20 11.21
CA ALA A 380 -3.29 16.96 11.89
C ALA A 380 -3.76 18.37 12.26
N GLU A 381 -4.48 19.07 11.38
CA GLU A 381 -5.08 20.37 11.69
C GLU A 381 -6.12 20.27 12.82
N ARG A 382 -7.02 19.27 12.76
CA ARG A 382 -7.99 19.01 13.84
C ARG A 382 -7.32 18.63 15.16
N LEU A 383 -6.18 17.94 15.10
CA LEU A 383 -5.41 17.56 16.29
C LEU A 383 -4.68 18.78 16.86
N TYR A 384 -4.12 19.65 16.01
CA TYR A 384 -3.43 20.86 16.40
C TYR A 384 -4.38 21.87 17.05
N GLU A 385 -5.59 22.08 16.50
CA GLU A 385 -6.64 22.89 17.12
C GLU A 385 -7.02 22.34 18.50
N LYS A 386 -7.17 21.02 18.62
CA LYS A 386 -7.54 20.38 19.88
C LYS A 386 -6.42 20.44 20.93
N ILE A 387 -5.16 20.40 20.51
CA ILE A 387 -3.99 20.63 21.38
C ILE A 387 -3.99 22.08 21.89
N GLN A 388 -4.29 23.07 21.05
CA GLN A 388 -4.37 24.47 21.49
C GLN A 388 -5.52 24.72 22.48
N GLU A 389 -6.67 24.06 22.30
CA GLU A 389 -7.79 24.11 23.26
C GLU A 389 -7.38 23.51 24.62
N ILE A 390 -6.68 22.37 24.60
CA ILE A 390 -6.17 21.69 25.80
C ILE A 390 -5.13 22.54 26.52
N ASP A 391 -4.20 23.17 25.78
CA ASP A 391 -3.14 24.03 26.35
C ASP A 391 -3.76 25.26 27.05
N THR A 392 -4.72 25.92 26.40
CA THR A 392 -5.44 27.05 26.97
C THR A 392 -6.23 26.66 28.24
N ALA A 393 -6.87 25.48 28.22
CA ALA A 393 -7.58 24.96 29.38
C ALA A 393 -6.62 24.60 30.53
N ALA A 394 -5.47 24.01 30.22
CA ALA A 394 -4.44 23.66 31.20
C ALA A 394 -3.85 24.91 31.87
N GLU A 395 -3.52 25.97 31.12
CA GLU A 395 -3.05 27.24 31.68
C GLU A 395 -4.06 27.86 32.66
N SER A 396 -5.36 27.82 32.31
CA SER A 396 -6.43 28.31 33.19
C SER A 396 -6.52 27.50 34.49
N ILE A 397 -6.47 26.17 34.40
CA ILE A 397 -6.54 25.27 35.57
C ILE A 397 -5.30 25.44 36.46
N ILE A 398 -4.11 25.58 35.87
CA ILE A 398 -2.87 25.85 36.59
C ILE A 398 -2.97 27.18 37.33
N ALA A 399 -3.46 28.25 36.69
CA ALA A 399 -3.64 29.55 37.32
C ALA A 399 -4.61 29.50 38.51
N GLU A 400 -5.73 28.78 38.37
CA GLU A 400 -6.69 28.57 39.46
C GLU A 400 -6.08 27.76 40.61
N THR A 401 -5.31 26.71 40.30
CA THR A 401 -4.68 25.83 41.28
C THR A 401 -3.58 26.55 42.04
N VAL A 402 -2.73 27.33 41.36
CA VAL A 402 -1.70 28.18 41.98
C VAL A 402 -2.34 29.25 42.88
N THR A 403 -3.45 29.85 42.43
CA THR A 403 -4.20 30.83 43.25
C THR A 403 -4.78 30.17 44.50
N ALA A 404 -5.39 28.98 44.36
CA ALA A 404 -5.93 28.22 45.48
C ALA A 404 -4.83 27.81 46.48
N ALA A 405 -3.69 27.34 45.98
CA ALA A 405 -2.55 26.94 46.80
C ALA A 405 -1.91 28.14 47.54
N ASN A 406 -1.74 29.29 46.87
CA ASN A 406 -1.22 30.51 47.49
C ASN A 406 -2.17 31.06 48.56
N ASN A 407 -3.48 31.01 48.31
CA ASN A 407 -4.48 31.41 49.30
C ASN A 407 -4.48 30.45 50.51
N ALA A 408 -4.31 29.13 50.29
CA ALA A 408 -4.19 28.14 51.36
C ALA A 408 -2.90 28.32 52.18
N ALA A 409 -1.77 28.62 51.53
CA ALA A 409 -0.51 28.94 52.19
C ALA A 409 -0.60 30.22 53.03
N THR A 410 -1.28 31.25 52.52
CA THR A 410 -1.54 32.51 53.23
C THR A 410 -2.42 32.27 54.46
N ALA A 411 -3.47 31.46 54.33
CA ALA A 411 -4.32 31.05 55.45
C ALA A 411 -3.52 30.26 56.52
N ARG A 412 -2.64 29.33 56.11
CA ARG A 412 -1.75 28.59 57.03
C ARG A 412 -0.77 29.52 57.77
N ASN A 413 -0.24 30.54 57.11
CA ASN A 413 0.64 31.53 57.74
C ASN A 413 -0.12 32.44 58.72
N GLY A 414 -1.35 32.84 58.38
CA GLY A 414 -2.26 33.51 59.31
C GLY A 414 -2.56 32.66 60.55
N PHE A 415 -2.78 31.35 60.35
CA PHE A 415 -2.96 30.37 61.42
C PHE A 415 -1.72 30.32 62.34
N ARG A 416 -0.51 30.22 61.76
CA ARG A 416 0.75 30.25 62.53
C ARG A 416 0.94 31.53 63.34
N GLY A 417 0.58 32.69 62.79
CA GLY A 417 0.64 33.99 63.48
C GLY A 417 -0.32 34.08 64.68
N TYR A 418 -1.54 33.57 64.53
CA TYR A 418 -2.54 33.52 65.60
C TYR A 418 -2.05 32.68 66.80
N PHE A 419 -1.41 31.53 66.55
CA PHE A 419 -0.85 30.67 67.61
C PHE A 419 0.45 31.18 68.22
N ALA A 420 1.26 31.93 67.47
CA ALA A 420 2.44 32.60 68.03
C ALA A 420 2.06 33.69 69.06
N GLY A 421 0.90 34.34 68.88
CA GLY A 421 0.33 35.31 69.83
C GLY A 421 -0.29 34.69 71.10
N LEU A 422 -0.71 33.42 71.04
CA LEU A 422 -1.27 32.67 72.18
C LEU A 422 -0.22 32.15 73.18
N LYS A 423 1.08 32.38 72.93
CA LYS A 423 2.19 31.98 73.83
C LYS A 423 2.36 32.84 75.09
N VAL A 424 1.40 33.70 75.42
CA VAL A 424 1.39 34.40 76.71
C VAL A 424 0.31 33.79 77.60
N ASP A 425 0.78 32.93 78.51
CA ASP A 425 0.17 32.58 79.80
C ASP A 425 -0.99 31.56 79.87
N THR A 426 -0.77 30.31 79.42
CA THR A 426 -1.67 29.18 79.75
C THR A 426 -1.00 27.87 80.19
N GLY A 427 0.33 27.81 80.31
CA GLY A 427 1.03 26.67 80.95
C GLY A 427 0.95 25.31 80.21
N ILE A 428 0.54 25.27 78.93
CA ILE A 428 0.46 24.03 78.14
C ILE A 428 1.77 23.82 77.35
N ASN A 429 2.53 22.78 77.70
CA ASN A 429 3.76 22.40 76.99
C ASN A 429 3.49 21.24 76.03
N THR A 430 2.95 21.53 74.85
CA THR A 430 2.90 20.57 73.73
C THR A 430 3.82 21.07 72.63
N LYS A 431 5.03 20.48 72.53
CA LYS A 431 5.89 20.63 71.35
C LYS A 431 5.27 19.83 70.21
N VAL A 432 4.49 20.49 69.36
CA VAL A 432 4.14 19.97 68.04
C VAL A 432 5.05 20.69 67.05
N ASP A 433 5.85 19.93 66.31
CA ASP A 433 6.57 20.46 65.17
C ASP A 433 5.56 20.76 64.06
N THR A 434 5.29 22.05 63.83
CA THR A 434 4.27 22.50 62.88
C THR A 434 4.79 22.59 61.45
N SER A 435 6.03 22.14 61.19
CA SER A 435 6.61 22.12 59.85
C SER A 435 6.13 20.94 58.98
N THR A 436 5.61 19.87 59.59
CA THR A 436 5.25 18.60 58.90
C THR A 436 3.87 18.03 59.28
N ALA A 437 3.07 18.75 60.07
CA ALA A 437 1.77 18.27 60.56
C ALA A 437 0.64 18.42 59.52
N THR A 438 -0.20 17.39 59.39
CA THR A 438 -1.37 17.37 58.50
C THR A 438 -2.53 18.25 59.02
N SER A 439 -3.41 18.73 58.14
CA SER A 439 -4.55 19.61 58.48
C SER A 439 -5.44 19.03 59.61
N GLN A 440 -5.64 17.71 59.66
CA GLN A 440 -6.40 17.04 60.73
C GLN A 440 -5.67 17.00 62.08
N GLN A 441 -4.34 16.90 62.08
CA GLN A 441 -3.54 16.95 63.30
C GLN A 441 -3.55 18.36 63.91
N ILE A 442 -3.52 19.39 63.04
CA ILE A 442 -3.64 20.80 63.46
C ILE A 442 -5.02 21.07 64.06
N LEU A 443 -6.11 20.57 63.45
CA LEU A 443 -7.46 20.71 63.99
C LEU A 443 -7.57 20.10 65.39
N LYS A 444 -7.09 18.87 65.59
CA LYS A 444 -7.16 18.18 66.88
C LYS A 444 -6.48 18.96 68.01
N VAL A 445 -5.29 19.50 67.74
CA VAL A 445 -4.55 20.35 68.69
C VAL A 445 -5.30 21.65 68.96
N THR A 446 -5.94 22.23 67.94
CA THR A 446 -6.71 23.47 68.04
C THR A 446 -7.99 23.28 68.87
N THR A 447 -8.72 22.18 68.66
CA THR A 447 -9.92 21.84 69.44
C THR A 447 -9.59 21.58 70.91
N ASP A 448 -8.44 20.95 71.19
CA ASP A 448 -7.93 20.73 72.56
C ASP A 448 -7.50 22.05 73.25
N ILE A 449 -7.08 23.07 72.49
CA ILE A 449 -6.76 24.41 72.99
C ILE A 449 -8.04 25.23 73.22
N ASP A 450 -9.00 25.21 72.28
CA ASP A 450 -10.27 25.94 72.40
C ASP A 450 -11.09 25.44 73.61
N THR A 451 -11.11 24.14 73.87
CA THR A 451 -11.76 23.55 75.06
C THR A 451 -11.10 23.94 76.38
N LYS A 452 -9.80 24.27 76.39
CA LYS A 452 -9.06 24.68 77.60
C LYS A 452 -9.02 26.19 77.84
N THR A 453 -9.16 27.00 76.79
CA THR A 453 -9.00 28.47 76.86
C THR A 453 -10.32 29.24 76.76
N GLY A 454 -11.43 28.57 76.42
CA GLY A 454 -12.75 29.19 76.33
C GLY A 454 -12.98 30.06 75.09
N ALA A 455 -12.08 30.01 74.10
CA ALA A 455 -12.29 30.63 72.80
C ALA A 455 -13.39 29.90 71.99
N SER A 456 -14.12 30.62 71.13
CA SER A 456 -15.26 30.02 70.42
C SER A 456 -14.79 29.01 69.36
N ALA A 457 -15.10 27.73 69.55
CA ALA A 457 -14.82 26.62 68.62
C ALA A 457 -15.37 26.84 67.18
N ALA A 458 -16.29 27.79 67.00
CA ALA A 458 -16.87 28.13 65.70
C ALA A 458 -15.86 28.74 64.70
N THR A 459 -14.87 29.50 65.17
CA THR A 459 -13.89 30.19 64.30
C THR A 459 -12.84 29.22 63.75
N SER A 460 -12.36 28.31 64.60
CA SER A 460 -11.38 27.27 64.24
C SER A 460 -11.97 26.23 63.27
N GLN A 461 -13.21 25.80 63.51
CA GLN A 461 -13.89 24.84 62.64
C GLN A 461 -14.27 25.46 61.28
N GLY A 462 -14.72 26.72 61.26
CA GLY A 462 -15.04 27.42 60.00
C GLY A 462 -13.81 27.59 59.10
N MET A 463 -12.66 27.88 59.69
CA MET A 463 -11.40 28.05 58.97
C MET A 463 -10.79 26.70 58.53
N PHE A 464 -10.98 25.63 59.31
CA PHE A 464 -10.66 24.26 58.89
C PHE A 464 -11.49 23.80 57.70
N ASN A 465 -12.80 24.05 57.72
CA ASN A 465 -13.68 23.73 56.60
C ASN A 465 -13.31 24.51 55.33
N LEU A 466 -12.84 25.76 55.48
CA LEU A 466 -12.33 26.56 54.36
C LEU A 466 -11.04 25.94 53.77
N ILE A 467 -10.08 25.55 54.61
CA ILE A 467 -8.84 24.89 54.17
C ILE A 467 -9.15 23.56 53.47
N GLN A 468 -10.03 22.73 54.03
CA GLN A 468 -10.44 21.46 53.42
C GLN A 468 -11.17 21.67 52.10
N GLY A 469 -12.02 22.70 51.98
CA GLY A 469 -12.67 23.04 50.71
C GLY A 469 -11.70 23.52 49.63
N MET A 470 -10.59 24.15 50.03
CA MET A 470 -9.54 24.58 49.10
C MET A 470 -8.61 23.43 48.71
N GLU A 471 -8.30 22.53 49.64
CA GLU A 471 -7.55 21.28 49.37
C GLU A 471 -8.34 20.37 48.43
N ALA A 472 -9.64 20.18 48.65
CA ALA A 472 -10.50 19.39 47.76
C ALA A 472 -10.62 19.98 46.34
N LYS A 473 -10.60 21.32 46.21
CA LYS A 473 -10.55 21.97 44.88
C LYS A 473 -9.22 21.74 44.17
N ALA A 474 -8.10 21.78 44.91
CA ALA A 474 -6.79 21.47 44.35
C ALA A 474 -6.69 20.00 43.90
N ASP A 475 -7.25 19.06 44.68
CA ASP A 475 -7.30 17.64 44.34
C ASP A 475 -8.15 17.37 43.09
N ALA A 476 -9.29 18.06 42.95
CA ALA A 476 -10.15 17.96 41.76
C ALA A 476 -9.46 18.50 40.50
N SER A 477 -8.73 19.62 40.61
CA SER A 477 -7.93 20.16 39.52
C SER A 477 -6.77 19.22 39.14
N ALA A 478 -6.13 18.57 40.12
CA ALA A 478 -5.07 17.58 39.88
C ALA A 478 -5.60 16.31 39.18
N ALA A 479 -6.80 15.83 39.52
CA ALA A 479 -7.43 14.71 38.83
C ALA A 479 -7.76 15.06 37.37
N THR A 480 -8.23 16.27 37.11
CA THR A 480 -8.51 16.76 35.76
C THR A 480 -7.23 16.85 34.92
N LEU A 481 -6.13 17.34 35.51
CA LEU A 481 -4.81 17.36 34.87
C LEU A 481 -4.29 15.94 34.56
N GLN A 482 -4.55 14.95 35.41
CA GLN A 482 -4.18 13.55 35.13
C GLN A 482 -4.99 12.94 33.98
N GLU A 483 -6.28 13.24 33.87
CA GLU A 483 -7.07 12.80 32.71
C GLU A 483 -6.59 13.44 31.41
N MET A 484 -6.23 14.72 31.43
CA MET A 484 -5.64 15.42 30.29
C MET A 484 -4.27 14.83 29.92
N LEU A 485 -3.41 14.56 30.90
CA LEU A 485 -2.10 13.93 30.67
C LEU A 485 -2.24 12.55 30.04
N LYS A 486 -3.19 11.73 30.54
CA LYS A 486 -3.49 10.43 29.96
C LYS A 486 -3.96 10.54 28.51
N ALA A 487 -4.83 11.50 28.20
CA ALA A 487 -5.28 11.74 26.82
C ALA A 487 -4.12 12.16 25.89
N ILE A 488 -3.16 12.95 26.39
CA ILE A 488 -1.95 13.34 25.65
C ILE A 488 -1.00 12.14 25.46
N THR A 489 -0.80 11.29 26.48
CA THR A 489 0.05 10.09 26.38
C THR A 489 -0.54 9.03 25.46
N ASP A 490 -1.86 8.84 25.45
CA ASP A 490 -2.54 7.95 24.52
C ASP A 490 -2.37 8.43 23.06
N MET A 491 -2.20 9.75 22.84
CA MET A 491 -1.88 10.33 21.53
C MET A 491 -0.41 10.09 21.10
N ASP A 492 0.55 10.02 22.03
CA ASP A 492 1.99 9.79 21.78
C ASP A 492 2.30 8.39 21.22
N THR A 493 1.50 7.38 21.57
CA THR A 493 1.64 6.01 21.03
C THR A 493 1.43 5.90 19.51
N LYS A 494 1.01 7.00 18.86
CA LYS A 494 0.86 7.12 17.40
C LYS A 494 2.00 7.88 16.70
N GLY A 495 3.08 8.23 17.42
CA GLY A 495 4.39 8.56 16.85
C GLY A 495 4.62 10.02 16.44
N ASP A 496 4.42 11.00 17.34
CA ASP A 496 4.74 12.41 17.07
C ASP A 496 5.60 13.07 18.18
N ALA A 497 6.80 13.51 17.82
CA ALA A 497 7.80 14.11 18.70
C ALA A 497 7.40 15.49 19.28
N SER A 498 6.31 16.09 18.82
CA SER A 498 5.73 17.33 19.36
C SER A 498 5.09 17.13 20.75
N ALA A 499 4.42 15.98 20.97
CA ALA A 499 3.72 15.65 22.22
C ALA A 499 4.67 15.51 23.42
N ALA A 500 5.90 15.03 23.16
CA ALA A 500 6.93 14.84 24.17
C ALA A 500 7.35 16.16 24.86
N LYS A 501 7.39 17.29 24.12
CA LYS A 501 7.77 18.59 24.71
C LYS A 501 6.70 19.13 25.66
N THR A 502 5.42 18.92 25.36
CA THR A 502 4.30 19.35 26.21
C THR A 502 4.18 18.47 27.46
N ALA A 503 4.42 17.17 27.35
CA ALA A 503 4.49 16.26 28.49
C ALA A 503 5.64 16.63 29.46
N THR A 504 6.81 16.96 28.93
CA THR A 504 7.96 17.43 29.75
C THR A 504 7.65 18.74 30.47
N ALA A 505 6.95 19.70 29.85
CA ALA A 505 6.57 20.96 30.51
C ALA A 505 5.57 20.78 31.67
N LEU A 506 4.70 19.75 31.59
CA LEU A 506 3.76 19.37 32.65
C LEU A 506 4.45 18.61 33.80
N GLU A 507 5.45 17.79 33.51
CA GLU A 507 6.27 17.10 34.51
C GLU A 507 7.18 18.05 35.31
N GLU A 508 7.61 19.17 34.71
CA GLU A 508 8.48 20.17 35.34
C GLU A 508 7.75 21.15 36.29
N ALA A 509 6.42 21.02 36.46
CA ALA A 509 5.66 21.83 37.42
C ALA A 509 6.06 21.54 38.89
N PRO A 510 6.21 22.58 39.74
CA PRO A 510 7.00 22.50 40.97
C PRO A 510 6.43 21.56 42.04
N ILE A 511 7.32 20.69 42.58
CA ILE A 511 7.44 19.98 43.88
C ILE A 511 6.17 19.41 44.57
N ALA A 512 5.00 20.05 44.50
CA ALA A 512 3.78 19.59 45.16
C ALA A 512 3.15 18.33 44.52
N LEU A 513 3.50 17.99 43.28
CA LEU A 513 2.98 16.81 42.57
C LEU A 513 3.70 15.48 42.93
N GLN A 514 4.95 15.53 43.41
CA GLN A 514 5.73 14.32 43.70
C GLN A 514 5.20 13.50 44.88
N ASP A 515 4.45 14.10 45.81
CA ASP A 515 3.84 13.38 46.95
C ASP A 515 2.60 12.56 46.55
N ILE A 516 2.02 12.81 45.36
CA ILE A 516 0.78 12.17 44.89
C ILE A 516 1.07 10.91 44.04
N SER A 517 2.20 10.88 43.32
CA SER A 517 2.52 9.83 42.33
C SER A 517 2.91 8.45 42.93
N ILE A 518 3.06 8.31 44.25
CA ILE A 518 3.50 7.05 44.89
C ILE A 518 2.37 6.00 45.03
N LYS A 519 1.12 6.32 44.69
CA LYS A 519 -0.04 5.43 44.95
C LYS A 519 -0.70 4.74 43.75
N ILE A 520 -0.23 4.94 42.52
CA ILE A 520 -0.98 4.53 41.32
C ILE A 520 -0.08 3.75 40.34
N ALA A 521 0.54 2.68 40.83
CA ALA A 521 1.18 1.67 39.99
C ALA A 521 0.39 0.37 40.12
N ASP A 522 -0.72 0.28 39.36
CA ASP A 522 -1.38 -0.98 38.99
C ASP A 522 -2.51 -0.64 38.01
N PHE A 523 -2.32 -1.00 36.72
CA PHE A 523 -3.28 -1.65 35.83
C PHE A 523 -2.88 -1.47 34.35
N SER A 524 -2.61 -2.60 33.72
CA SER A 524 -2.32 -2.80 32.30
C SER A 524 -3.54 -3.37 31.57
N ALA A 525 -3.61 -3.16 30.24
CA ALA A 525 -4.03 -4.10 29.18
C ALA A 525 -4.81 -3.45 28.02
N SER A 526 -4.48 -3.90 26.80
CA SER A 526 -4.98 -3.54 25.46
C SER A 526 -6.07 -4.54 24.96
N PRO A 527 -6.38 -4.68 23.65
CA PRO A 527 -6.94 -3.75 22.65
C PRO A 527 -8.24 -4.33 21.99
N GLY A 528 -8.87 -3.60 21.05
CA GLY A 528 -9.99 -4.13 20.25
C GLY A 528 -10.25 -3.35 18.95
N ASP A 529 -10.52 -4.12 17.89
CA ASP A 529 -10.50 -3.82 16.44
C ASP A 529 -11.59 -2.90 15.86
N THR A 530 -11.39 -2.43 14.62
CA THR A 530 -12.49 -2.33 13.62
C THR A 530 -11.99 -2.37 12.15
N LEU A 531 -12.89 -2.83 11.28
CA LEU A 531 -12.77 -3.37 9.91
C LEU A 531 -12.46 -2.35 8.78
N CYS A 532 -12.00 -2.92 7.65
CA CYS A 532 -11.57 -2.30 6.38
C CYS A 532 -12.48 -1.21 5.79
#